data_AF-A0A9X5KXS9-F1
#
_entry.id   AF-A0A9X5KXS9-F1
#
_cell.length_a   1.000
_cell.length_b   1.000
_cell.length_c   1.000
_cell.angle_alpha   90.00
_cell.angle_beta   90.00
_cell.angle_gamma   90.00
#
_symmetry.space_group_name_H-M   'P 1'
#
loop_
_entity.id
_entity.type
_entity.pdbx_description
1 polymer ?
#
loop_
_entity_poly.entity_id
_entity_poly.type
_entity_poly.pdbx_seq_one_letter_code
_entity_poly.pdbx_strand_id
1 'polypeptide(L)'
;MNNYDLRSRSPLNNLPVSDPGPFGAGAGNKPAYTTDQAAKQLSRENLRFHDRNDDSTVDVHYTVDNSFTQPQQQRVRQALQSWQDVANINFREQSGGSDGTLNVRNNPRSDRGVSTSPNRTTSHTTATLGTQGGNSSAALGSHFSLTAIHEIGHAIGLHHPGDYNGGNPNYQTGATYAGDTHARTVMSYFSEKNQKGHDFKDQRPSAPMMDDIAAAQRLYGANHQTRNTDTTYGFNSNTEREALSLKSATDKPVFCVWDGGGVDTMDFSGFAQDQNIDLNAESFSDVGGLKGNVSIAKGCTIENAMGGAGRDTLSGNDAANRLKGGGGADTLRGGGGADTFVYDKASDSTPDQPDMIEDFTSGTDKIDVSGALKEAGVRGLVFTDRFTGRAGEAVLKQDANTGQSSLAIDLKGTGTANLLVKSKGEIKPADVRWDGQAPEVSPLPKPAPAPTPAPVPAPAPTPAPLPDKKQDSTAGVIHIFVVTLLAIFSQLLSLLTSSSGQASAGKKLP
;
A
#
# COMPACT_ATOMS: atom_id res chain seq x y z
N MET A 1 -7.96 32.24 24.91
CA MET A 1 -6.74 31.72 25.57
C MET A 1 -7.17 30.52 26.39
N ASN A 2 -7.22 29.33 25.79
CA ASN A 2 -6.17 28.30 25.74
C ASN A 2 -5.63 27.90 27.12
N ASN A 3 -5.99 26.69 27.57
CA ASN A 3 -5.03 25.58 27.67
C ASN A 3 -5.77 24.26 27.89
N TYR A 4 -5.53 23.31 26.97
CA TYR A 4 -5.94 21.91 27.05
C TYR A 4 -4.88 21.12 27.82
N ASP A 5 -5.29 20.35 28.84
CA ASP A 5 -4.52 19.25 29.43
C ASP A 5 -5.22 17.93 29.04
N LEU A 6 -4.54 17.14 28.21
CA LEU A 6 -5.00 15.85 27.69
C LEU A 6 -4.44 14.72 28.54
N ARG A 7 -5.20 14.29 29.54
CA ARG A 7 -5.03 12.98 30.18
C ARG A 7 -6.37 12.33 30.50
N SER A 8 -7.01 11.75 29.49
CA SER A 8 -7.97 10.66 29.70
C SER A 8 -7.44 9.40 29.03
N ARG A 9 -7.12 8.41 29.86
CA ARG A 9 -6.72 7.07 29.46
C ARG A 9 -7.93 6.37 28.84
N SER A 10 -7.80 5.95 27.58
CA SER A 10 -8.69 5.01 26.91
C SER A 10 -7.93 3.71 26.59
N PRO A 11 -8.61 2.54 26.56
CA PRO A 11 -8.02 1.24 26.77
C PRO A 11 -7.46 0.62 25.47
N LEU A 12 -6.14 0.53 25.37
CA LEU A 12 -5.41 -0.19 24.31
C LEU A 12 -5.24 -1.69 24.59
N ASN A 13 -6.06 -2.28 25.47
CA ASN A 13 -5.99 -3.70 25.81
C ASN A 13 -7.12 -4.47 25.13
N ASN A 14 -6.98 -4.75 23.83
CA ASN A 14 -7.48 -5.97 23.15
C ASN A 14 -7.30 -5.88 21.62
N LEU A 15 -6.05 -5.72 21.17
CA LEU A 15 -5.66 -6.18 19.84
C LEU A 15 -4.95 -7.55 20.00
N PRO A 16 -5.21 -8.53 19.13
CA PRO A 16 -4.46 -9.78 19.13
C PRO A 16 -2.96 -9.48 18.97
N VAL A 17 -2.13 -10.26 19.65
CA VAL A 17 -0.67 -10.12 19.63
C VAL A 17 -0.12 -10.56 18.27
N SER A 18 -0.15 -9.66 17.28
CA SER A 18 0.59 -9.79 16.02
C SER A 18 0.68 -8.45 15.29
N ASP A 19 1.45 -7.50 15.83
CA ASP A 19 2.06 -6.47 14.99
C ASP A 19 3.26 -5.81 15.71
N PRO A 20 4.52 -6.16 15.35
CA PRO A 20 5.68 -5.44 15.84
C PRO A 20 6.08 -4.22 14.97
N GLY A 21 5.25 -3.81 14.00
CA GLY A 21 5.62 -2.86 12.96
C GLY A 21 6.71 -3.41 12.02
N PRO A 22 7.08 -2.68 10.96
CA PRO A 22 8.01 -3.16 9.91
C PRO A 22 9.44 -3.48 10.40
N PHE A 23 9.76 -3.19 11.67
CA PHE A 23 11.11 -3.28 12.22
C PHE A 23 11.20 -4.14 13.49
N GLY A 24 10.33 -5.16 13.59
CA GLY A 24 10.43 -6.32 14.49
C GLY A 24 11.53 -6.26 15.55
N ALA A 25 11.14 -6.15 16.84
CA ALA A 25 12.05 -6.17 17.99
C ALA A 25 13.25 -7.11 17.76
N GLY A 26 14.45 -6.52 17.70
CA GLY A 26 15.64 -7.18 17.21
C GLY A 26 15.91 -8.48 17.95
N ALA A 27 16.03 -9.58 17.21
CA ALA A 27 16.53 -10.82 17.77
C ALA A 27 17.91 -10.57 18.40
N GLY A 28 18.02 -10.73 19.73
CA GLY A 28 19.28 -10.64 20.45
C GLY A 28 19.87 -9.24 20.67
N ASN A 29 19.05 -8.21 20.98
CA ASN A 29 19.49 -6.84 21.31
C ASN A 29 20.18 -6.07 20.16
N LYS A 30 20.00 -6.49 18.90
CA LYS A 30 20.55 -5.78 17.72
C LYS A 30 19.66 -4.58 17.35
N PRO A 31 20.23 -3.48 16.83
CA PRO A 31 19.44 -2.37 16.30
C PRO A 31 18.59 -2.85 15.12
N ALA A 32 17.38 -2.31 14.99
CA ALA A 32 16.55 -2.52 13.82
C ALA A 32 16.84 -1.39 12.81
N TYR A 33 17.05 -1.76 11.54
CA TYR A 33 17.29 -0.80 10.46
C TYR A 33 16.03 -0.68 9.60
N THR A 34 15.74 0.56 9.20
CA THR A 34 14.86 0.85 8.06
C THR A 34 15.46 0.32 6.76
N THR A 35 14.64 0.13 5.74
CA THR A 35 15.10 -0.27 4.39
C THR A 35 16.16 0.68 3.86
N ASP A 36 16.03 2.00 4.08
CA ASP A 36 17.04 2.99 3.66
C ASP A 36 18.38 2.83 4.42
N GLN A 37 18.32 2.54 5.73
CA GLN A 37 19.51 2.30 6.54
C GLN A 37 20.23 1.01 6.11
N ALA A 38 19.48 -0.06 5.85
CA ALA A 38 20.00 -1.32 5.33
C ALA A 38 20.58 -1.14 3.92
N ALA A 39 19.89 -0.44 3.03
CA ALA A 39 20.37 -0.11 1.68
C ALA A 39 21.68 0.68 1.72
N LYS A 40 21.79 1.67 2.61
CA LYS A 40 23.03 2.42 2.83
C LYS A 40 24.16 1.52 3.35
N GLN A 41 23.85 0.55 4.21
CA GLN A 41 24.83 -0.40 4.73
C GLN A 41 25.35 -1.37 3.64
N LEU A 42 24.44 -1.87 2.81
CA LEU A 42 24.74 -2.73 1.65
C LEU A 42 25.55 -2.00 0.57
N SER A 43 25.37 -0.69 0.43
CA SER A 43 26.06 0.16 -0.57
C SER A 43 27.10 1.10 0.05
N ARG A 44 27.64 0.77 1.23
CA ARG A 44 28.41 1.69 2.09
C ARG A 44 29.65 2.31 1.45
N GLU A 45 30.29 1.61 0.51
CA GLU A 45 31.47 2.11 -0.22
C GLU A 45 31.11 2.76 -1.56
N ASN A 46 29.83 2.79 -1.93
CA ASN A 46 29.34 3.33 -3.20
C ASN A 46 30.09 2.74 -4.42
N LEU A 47 30.39 1.44 -4.34
CA LEU A 47 30.96 0.66 -5.44
C LEU A 47 29.88 0.47 -6.49
N ARG A 48 30.19 0.80 -7.75
CA ARG A 48 29.26 0.65 -8.86
C ARG A 48 29.98 0.70 -10.21
N PHE A 49 29.32 0.18 -11.22
CA PHE A 49 29.61 0.57 -12.60
C PHE A 49 29.24 2.05 -12.80
N HIS A 50 29.94 2.69 -13.71
CA HIS A 50 29.76 4.09 -14.03
C HIS A 50 29.42 4.20 -15.51
N ASP A 51 28.50 5.09 -15.85
CA ASP A 51 28.36 5.62 -17.20
C ASP A 51 29.71 6.21 -17.63
N ARG A 52 30.35 5.59 -18.62
CA ARG A 52 31.68 5.94 -19.13
C ARG A 52 31.62 6.63 -20.48
N ASN A 53 30.52 6.51 -21.20
CA ASN A 53 30.30 7.11 -22.50
C ASN A 53 29.34 8.31 -22.45
N ASP A 54 28.88 8.69 -21.25
CA ASP A 54 28.00 9.82 -20.94
C ASP A 54 26.64 9.73 -21.67
N ASP A 55 26.10 8.52 -21.83
CA ASP A 55 24.80 8.28 -22.49
C ASP A 55 23.62 8.18 -21.51
N SER A 56 23.87 8.44 -20.22
CA SER A 56 22.91 8.36 -19.11
C SER A 56 22.42 6.95 -18.80
N THR A 57 23.10 5.92 -19.31
CA THR A 57 22.83 4.51 -19.01
C THR A 57 24.06 3.83 -18.43
N VAL A 58 23.87 2.62 -17.89
CA VAL A 58 24.96 1.77 -17.42
C VAL A 58 24.81 0.43 -18.13
N ASP A 59 25.48 0.27 -19.27
CA ASP A 59 25.50 -0.91 -20.12
C ASP A 59 26.72 -1.80 -19.80
N VAL A 60 26.46 -2.95 -19.18
CA VAL A 60 27.46 -3.94 -18.76
C VAL A 60 27.41 -5.15 -19.69
N HIS A 61 28.52 -5.43 -20.37
CA HIS A 61 28.69 -6.70 -21.07
C HIS A 61 28.79 -7.83 -20.06
N TYR A 62 28.17 -8.98 -20.30
CA TYR A 62 28.40 -10.15 -19.45
C TYR A 62 28.67 -11.41 -20.26
N THR A 63 29.41 -12.32 -19.64
CA THR A 63 29.63 -13.68 -20.17
C THR A 63 29.19 -14.72 -19.15
N VAL A 64 28.65 -15.83 -19.64
CA VAL A 64 28.35 -17.02 -18.83
C VAL A 64 29.28 -18.14 -19.28
N ASP A 65 30.01 -18.70 -18.32
CA ASP A 65 30.94 -19.81 -18.58
C ASP A 65 30.22 -21.03 -19.19
N ASN A 66 30.69 -21.46 -20.36
CA ASN A 66 30.11 -22.58 -21.11
C ASN A 66 30.25 -23.94 -20.40
N SER A 67 31.06 -24.03 -19.34
CA SER A 67 31.17 -25.24 -18.51
C SER A 67 30.00 -25.43 -17.55
N PHE A 68 29.14 -24.43 -17.36
CA PHE A 68 27.85 -24.62 -16.68
C PHE A 68 26.93 -25.51 -17.54
N THR A 69 26.11 -26.34 -16.88
CA THR A 69 24.99 -27.01 -17.55
C THR A 69 23.97 -25.99 -18.09
N GLN A 70 23.18 -26.34 -19.10
CA GLN A 70 22.17 -25.44 -19.65
C GLN A 70 21.21 -24.86 -18.59
N PRO A 71 20.65 -25.67 -17.64
CA PRO A 71 19.82 -25.12 -16.57
C PRO A 71 20.55 -24.12 -15.68
N GLN A 72 21.83 -24.35 -15.37
CA GLN A 72 22.65 -23.42 -14.58
C GLN A 72 22.87 -22.11 -15.33
N GLN A 73 23.19 -22.17 -16.63
CA GLN A 73 23.32 -20.96 -17.45
C GLN A 73 22.03 -20.16 -17.49
N GLN A 74 20.88 -20.84 -17.63
CA GLN A 74 19.57 -20.18 -17.58
C GLN A 74 19.33 -19.49 -16.23
N ARG A 75 19.65 -20.16 -15.11
CA ARG A 75 19.52 -19.56 -13.77
C ARG A 75 20.40 -18.33 -13.59
N VAL A 76 21.63 -18.35 -14.11
CA VAL A 76 22.54 -17.18 -14.10
C VAL A 76 21.93 -16.02 -14.89
N ARG A 77 21.39 -16.26 -16.10
CA ARG A 77 20.74 -15.22 -16.90
C ARG A 77 19.52 -14.63 -16.20
N GLN A 78 18.72 -15.47 -15.54
CA GLN A 78 17.56 -15.02 -14.75
C GLN A 78 17.99 -14.18 -13.53
N ALA A 79 19.12 -14.49 -12.90
CA ALA A 79 19.66 -13.69 -11.80
C ALA A 79 20.18 -12.32 -12.28
N LEU A 80 20.80 -12.24 -13.45
CA LEU A 80 21.16 -10.95 -14.07
C LEU A 80 19.91 -10.14 -14.43
N GLN A 81 18.91 -10.81 -15.03
CA GLN A 81 17.64 -10.19 -15.40
C GLN A 81 16.92 -9.61 -14.19
N SER A 82 16.92 -10.29 -13.04
CA SER A 82 16.23 -9.79 -11.84
C SER A 82 16.93 -8.58 -11.19
N TRP A 83 18.25 -8.41 -11.35
CA TRP A 83 18.92 -7.16 -10.97
C TRP A 83 18.59 -6.00 -11.93
N GLN A 84 18.56 -6.26 -13.24
CA GLN A 84 18.17 -5.27 -14.25
C GLN A 84 16.68 -4.86 -14.13
N ASP A 85 15.82 -5.78 -13.70
CA ASP A 85 14.40 -5.49 -13.47
C ASP A 85 14.22 -4.37 -12.43
N VAL A 86 15.07 -4.32 -11.40
CA VAL A 86 14.84 -3.46 -10.23
C VAL A 86 15.64 -2.16 -10.26
N ALA A 87 16.70 -2.08 -11.06
CA ALA A 87 17.59 -0.93 -11.11
C ALA A 87 18.05 -0.61 -12.54
N ASN A 88 18.43 0.65 -12.82
CA ASN A 88 18.85 1.09 -14.16
C ASN A 88 20.28 0.64 -14.50
N ILE A 89 20.48 -0.67 -14.60
CA ILE A 89 21.69 -1.33 -15.06
C ILE A 89 21.31 -2.36 -16.13
N ASN A 90 21.94 -2.27 -17.29
CA ASN A 90 21.60 -3.08 -18.47
C ASN A 90 22.67 -4.14 -18.69
N PHE A 91 22.27 -5.41 -18.77
CA PHE A 91 23.18 -6.53 -19.04
C PHE A 91 23.06 -7.00 -20.50
N ARG A 92 24.20 -7.02 -21.21
CA ARG A 92 24.29 -7.41 -22.62
C ARG A 92 25.17 -8.64 -22.79
N GLU A 93 24.63 -9.79 -23.22
CA GLU A 93 25.43 -11.02 -23.44
C GLU A 93 26.11 -11.06 -24.82
N GLN A 94 25.53 -10.40 -25.82
CA GLN A 94 25.86 -10.57 -27.25
C GLN A 94 26.44 -9.32 -27.93
N SER A 95 26.58 -8.21 -27.20
CA SER A 95 27.20 -6.97 -27.68
C SER A 95 28.11 -6.41 -26.59
N GLY A 96 29.16 -5.68 -26.98
CA GLY A 96 29.95 -4.93 -26.02
C GLY A 96 29.05 -4.00 -25.20
N GLY A 97 29.25 -3.98 -23.89
CA GLY A 97 28.71 -2.97 -22.97
C GLY A 97 29.74 -1.87 -22.86
N SER A 98 29.31 -0.62 -22.99
CA SER A 98 30.16 0.57 -22.98
C SER A 98 30.82 0.82 -21.62
N ASP A 99 30.21 0.33 -20.54
CA ASP A 99 30.51 0.82 -19.19
C ASP A 99 31.27 -0.19 -18.33
N GLY A 100 31.24 -1.47 -18.72
CA GLY A 100 32.02 -2.51 -18.08
C GLY A 100 31.74 -3.92 -18.56
N THR A 101 32.39 -4.87 -17.91
CA THR A 101 32.23 -6.31 -18.16
C THR A 101 32.05 -7.07 -16.85
N LEU A 102 31.12 -8.03 -16.83
CA LEU A 102 30.90 -9.02 -15.78
C LEU A 102 31.12 -10.43 -16.32
N ASN A 103 32.13 -11.13 -15.81
CA ASN A 103 32.37 -12.53 -16.17
C ASN A 103 31.79 -13.48 -15.11
N VAL A 104 30.75 -14.26 -15.46
CA VAL A 104 30.20 -15.28 -14.57
C VAL A 104 30.90 -16.61 -14.81
N ARG A 105 31.70 -17.06 -13.83
CA ARG A 105 32.58 -18.23 -13.93
C ARG A 105 32.08 -19.40 -13.12
N ASN A 106 32.28 -20.60 -13.65
CA ASN A 106 31.98 -21.83 -12.95
C ASN A 106 33.17 -22.31 -12.12
N ASN A 107 32.93 -22.74 -10.88
CA ASN A 107 33.92 -23.42 -10.04
C ASN A 107 33.41 -24.78 -9.57
N PRO A 108 33.73 -25.87 -10.30
CA PRO A 108 33.30 -27.22 -9.92
C PRO A 108 34.08 -27.81 -8.72
N ARG A 109 35.10 -27.10 -8.22
CA ARG A 109 35.98 -27.56 -7.13
C ARG A 109 35.59 -27.00 -5.76
N SER A 110 34.59 -26.12 -5.69
CA SER A 110 34.07 -25.55 -4.46
C SER A 110 32.57 -25.39 -4.56
N ASP A 111 31.89 -25.35 -3.41
CA ASP A 111 30.50 -24.93 -3.28
C ASP A 111 30.35 -23.43 -3.00
N ARG A 112 31.44 -22.70 -2.78
CA ARG A 112 31.42 -21.28 -2.43
C ARG A 112 31.39 -20.38 -3.66
N GLY A 113 30.76 -19.23 -3.50
CA GLY A 113 30.88 -18.11 -4.42
C GLY A 113 32.01 -17.15 -4.02
N VAL A 114 32.58 -16.46 -5.01
CA VAL A 114 33.51 -15.35 -4.81
C VAL A 114 33.31 -14.34 -5.93
N SER A 115 33.22 -13.07 -5.57
CA SER A 115 33.03 -12.00 -6.53
C SER A 115 33.93 -10.79 -6.28
N THR A 116 34.11 -9.99 -7.32
CA THR A 116 34.86 -8.72 -7.30
C THR A 116 33.89 -7.57 -7.56
N SER A 117 34.07 -6.44 -6.89
CA SER A 117 33.19 -5.29 -7.06
C SER A 117 33.75 -4.22 -8.02
N PRO A 118 32.87 -3.48 -8.72
CA PRO A 118 33.27 -2.42 -9.63
C PRO A 118 33.57 -1.11 -8.87
N ASN A 119 34.34 -0.22 -9.48
CA ASN A 119 34.55 1.14 -8.99
C ASN A 119 34.93 2.07 -10.14
N ARG A 120 35.26 3.34 -9.84
CA ARG A 120 35.68 4.33 -10.86
C ARG A 120 36.81 3.84 -11.77
N THR A 121 37.75 3.08 -11.22
CA THR A 121 38.91 2.54 -11.95
C THR A 121 38.73 1.10 -12.42
N THR A 122 37.85 0.32 -11.78
CA THR A 122 37.59 -1.08 -12.11
C THR A 122 36.24 -1.23 -12.81
N SER A 123 36.27 -1.44 -14.12
CA SER A 123 35.09 -1.76 -14.95
C SER A 123 34.98 -3.23 -15.33
N HIS A 124 35.83 -4.10 -14.79
CA HIS A 124 35.83 -5.52 -15.09
C HIS A 124 35.65 -6.30 -13.79
N THR A 125 34.50 -6.95 -13.65
CA THR A 125 34.17 -7.78 -12.49
C THR A 125 34.01 -9.24 -12.88
N THR A 126 34.13 -10.11 -11.88
CA THR A 126 33.92 -11.55 -12.00
C THR A 126 33.00 -11.98 -10.86
N ALA A 127 32.00 -12.79 -11.17
CA ALA A 127 31.22 -13.55 -10.20
C ALA A 127 31.52 -15.04 -10.41
N THR A 128 32.21 -15.68 -9.46
CA THR A 128 32.55 -17.11 -9.55
C THR A 128 31.57 -17.90 -8.71
N LEU A 129 30.88 -18.87 -9.31
CA LEU A 129 29.83 -19.66 -8.65
C LEU A 129 30.32 -21.09 -8.40
N GLY A 130 30.23 -21.53 -7.15
CA GLY A 130 30.53 -22.91 -6.76
C GLY A 130 29.48 -23.89 -7.25
N THR A 131 29.92 -25.01 -7.83
CA THR A 131 29.06 -26.10 -8.32
C THR A 131 29.46 -27.48 -7.81
N GLN A 132 30.26 -27.54 -6.75
CA GLN A 132 30.68 -28.81 -6.17
C GLN A 132 29.52 -29.53 -5.43
N GLY A 133 29.32 -30.81 -5.73
CA GLY A 133 28.42 -31.70 -4.98
C GLY A 133 26.93 -31.37 -5.15
N GLY A 134 26.15 -31.60 -4.08
CA GLY A 134 24.68 -31.39 -4.05
C GLY A 134 24.24 -29.91 -4.20
N ASN A 135 25.20 -28.99 -4.21
CA ASN A 135 24.98 -27.54 -4.31
C ASN A 135 24.87 -27.03 -5.75
N SER A 136 24.86 -27.93 -6.75
CA SER A 136 24.86 -27.63 -8.18
C SER A 136 23.47 -27.49 -8.82
N SER A 137 22.39 -27.80 -8.09
CA SER A 137 21.02 -27.78 -8.63
C SER A 137 20.60 -26.37 -9.08
N ALA A 138 20.15 -26.21 -10.33
CA ALA A 138 19.69 -24.92 -10.85
C ALA A 138 18.23 -24.55 -10.48
N ALA A 139 17.57 -25.37 -9.67
CA ALA A 139 16.19 -25.15 -9.25
C ALA A 139 16.03 -23.85 -8.45
N LEU A 140 14.84 -23.25 -8.50
CA LEU A 140 14.48 -22.14 -7.62
C LEU A 140 14.67 -22.54 -6.15
N GLY A 141 15.19 -21.59 -5.36
CA GLY A 141 15.46 -21.74 -3.94
C GLY A 141 16.60 -22.70 -3.58
N SER A 142 17.32 -23.23 -4.57
CA SER A 142 18.53 -24.00 -4.33
C SER A 142 19.68 -23.13 -3.80
N HIS A 143 20.72 -23.79 -3.29
CA HIS A 143 21.97 -23.10 -2.96
C HIS A 143 22.58 -22.39 -4.16
N PHE A 144 22.67 -23.06 -5.32
CA PHE A 144 23.21 -22.45 -6.54
C PHE A 144 22.45 -21.17 -6.93
N SER A 145 21.11 -21.18 -6.82
CA SER A 145 20.27 -20.04 -7.15
C SER A 145 20.58 -18.84 -6.25
N LEU A 146 20.67 -19.07 -4.94
CA LEU A 146 21.07 -18.03 -3.97
C LEU A 146 22.49 -17.51 -4.26
N THR A 147 23.45 -18.41 -4.49
CA THR A 147 24.85 -18.02 -4.78
C THR A 147 24.94 -17.21 -6.07
N ALA A 148 24.19 -17.57 -7.11
CA ALA A 148 24.16 -16.80 -8.36
C ALA A 148 23.70 -15.36 -8.13
N ILE A 149 22.55 -15.17 -7.49
CA ILE A 149 22.02 -13.81 -7.25
C ILE A 149 22.94 -13.00 -6.32
N HIS A 150 23.52 -13.65 -5.31
CA HIS A 150 24.44 -13.06 -4.33
C HIS A 150 25.75 -12.57 -4.96
N GLU A 151 26.45 -13.43 -5.70
CA GLU A 151 27.75 -13.06 -6.29
C GLU A 151 27.61 -12.02 -7.39
N ILE A 152 26.47 -12.01 -8.10
CA ILE A 152 26.13 -10.92 -9.03
C ILE A 152 25.88 -9.63 -8.25
N GLY A 153 25.22 -9.68 -7.08
CA GLY A 153 25.06 -8.53 -6.18
C GLY A 153 26.39 -7.89 -5.81
N HIS A 154 27.40 -8.69 -5.44
CA HIS A 154 28.76 -8.20 -5.25
C HIS A 154 29.39 -7.62 -6.52
N ALA A 155 29.15 -8.26 -7.67
CA ALA A 155 29.68 -7.84 -8.96
C ALA A 155 29.10 -6.52 -9.47
N ILE A 156 27.97 -6.09 -8.91
CA ILE A 156 27.37 -4.77 -9.13
C ILE A 156 27.60 -3.81 -7.95
N GLY A 157 28.37 -4.22 -6.93
CA GLY A 157 28.86 -3.32 -5.88
C GLY A 157 28.12 -3.36 -4.55
N LEU A 158 27.27 -4.36 -4.31
CA LEU A 158 26.70 -4.59 -2.98
C LEU A 158 27.69 -5.33 -2.07
N HIS A 159 27.60 -5.09 -0.78
CA HIS A 159 28.37 -5.78 0.25
C HIS A 159 27.47 -6.72 1.05
N HIS A 160 28.09 -7.61 1.83
CA HIS A 160 27.40 -8.19 2.96
C HIS A 160 26.91 -7.07 3.92
N PRO A 161 25.73 -7.25 4.56
CA PRO A 161 25.22 -6.33 5.57
C PRO A 161 26.16 -6.07 6.76
N GLY A 162 26.97 -7.07 7.15
CA GLY A 162 27.98 -6.95 8.20
C GLY A 162 29.41 -7.18 7.72
N ASP A 163 30.36 -6.97 8.63
CA ASP A 163 31.80 -7.18 8.36
C ASP A 163 32.19 -8.64 8.60
N TYR A 164 31.63 -9.53 7.77
CA TYR A 164 31.97 -10.95 7.73
C TYR A 164 32.23 -11.39 6.29
N ASN A 165 33.08 -12.40 6.10
CA ASN A 165 33.43 -12.93 4.79
C ASN A 165 33.77 -14.43 4.90
N GLY A 166 33.10 -15.28 4.12
CA GLY A 166 33.33 -16.72 4.11
C GLY A 166 33.18 -17.41 5.47
N GLY A 167 33.51 -18.71 5.52
CA GLY A 167 33.45 -19.49 6.77
C GLY A 167 32.03 -19.85 7.20
N ASN A 168 31.77 -19.84 8.52
CA ASN A 168 30.45 -20.08 9.11
C ASN A 168 30.18 -19.04 10.22
N PRO A 169 30.00 -17.76 9.86
CA PRO A 169 29.78 -16.71 10.85
C PRO A 169 28.51 -16.98 11.65
N ASN A 170 28.53 -16.57 12.92
CA ASN A 170 27.38 -16.67 13.81
C ASN A 170 26.56 -15.37 13.74
N TYR A 171 25.23 -15.47 13.63
CA TYR A 171 24.35 -14.29 13.52
C TYR A 171 24.50 -13.35 14.71
N GLN A 172 24.55 -13.88 15.94
CA GLN A 172 24.62 -13.06 17.16
C GLN A 172 25.89 -12.19 17.19
N THR A 173 27.01 -12.65 16.64
CA THR A 173 28.27 -11.88 16.62
C THR A 173 28.57 -11.19 15.30
N GLY A 174 28.06 -11.71 14.17
CA GLY A 174 28.39 -11.24 12.82
C GLY A 174 27.40 -10.22 12.25
N ALA A 175 26.12 -10.34 12.59
CA ALA A 175 25.10 -9.43 12.06
C ALA A 175 25.19 -8.05 12.70
N THR A 176 25.18 -7.00 11.87
CA THR A 176 25.24 -5.60 12.32
C THR A 176 23.89 -5.10 12.85
N TYR A 177 22.80 -5.53 12.21
CA TYR A 177 21.43 -5.15 12.55
C TYR A 177 20.50 -6.37 12.47
N ALA A 178 19.30 -6.25 13.05
CA ALA A 178 18.38 -7.38 13.18
C ALA A 178 17.93 -7.97 11.83
N GLY A 179 17.73 -7.12 10.83
CA GLY A 179 17.31 -7.49 9.47
C GLY A 179 18.42 -8.05 8.57
N ASP A 180 19.62 -8.30 9.08
CA ASP A 180 20.67 -9.01 8.35
C ASP A 180 20.32 -10.50 8.27
N THR A 181 19.38 -10.84 7.39
CA THR A 181 18.93 -12.20 7.10
C THR A 181 18.47 -12.34 5.65
N HIS A 182 18.35 -13.58 5.16
CA HIS A 182 17.77 -13.87 3.85
C HIS A 182 16.31 -13.41 3.68
N ALA A 183 15.60 -13.02 4.75
CA ALA A 183 14.27 -12.43 4.62
C ALA A 183 14.31 -11.05 3.93
N ARG A 184 15.44 -10.36 4.06
CA ARG A 184 15.58 -8.95 3.72
C ARG A 184 16.56 -8.73 2.58
N THR A 185 17.61 -9.54 2.52
CA THR A 185 18.70 -9.39 1.54
C THR A 185 19.33 -10.73 1.20
N VAL A 186 19.53 -11.00 -0.09
CA VAL A 186 20.30 -12.14 -0.59
C VAL A 186 21.79 -12.02 -0.24
N MET A 187 22.26 -10.82 0.15
CA MET A 187 23.63 -10.57 0.58
C MET A 187 23.92 -11.01 2.03
N SER A 188 22.90 -11.40 2.80
CA SER A 188 23.11 -11.97 4.13
C SER A 188 23.67 -13.39 4.06
N TYR A 189 24.37 -13.83 5.12
CA TYR A 189 24.71 -15.25 5.33
C TYR A 189 23.71 -15.96 6.24
N PHE A 190 22.80 -15.22 6.87
CA PHE A 190 22.00 -15.72 7.97
C PHE A 190 20.60 -16.09 7.50
N SER A 191 20.12 -17.24 7.97
CA SER A 191 18.76 -17.69 7.72
C SER A 191 17.75 -16.64 8.19
N GLU A 192 16.66 -16.52 7.42
CA GLU A 192 15.45 -15.79 7.72
C GLU A 192 14.92 -16.06 9.13
N LYS A 193 15.10 -17.29 9.65
CA LYS A 193 14.64 -17.71 10.99
C LYS A 193 15.30 -16.92 12.13
N ASN A 194 16.39 -16.21 11.88
CA ASN A 194 16.96 -15.27 12.87
C ASN A 194 16.11 -14.01 13.03
N GLN A 195 15.19 -13.73 12.11
CA GLN A 195 14.22 -12.64 12.18
C GLN A 195 12.84 -13.22 12.54
N LYS A 196 12.29 -12.80 13.68
CA LYS A 196 10.98 -13.28 14.14
C LYS A 196 9.91 -12.95 13.09
N GLY A 197 9.06 -13.93 12.79
CA GLY A 197 7.99 -13.78 11.79
C GLY A 197 8.35 -14.32 10.40
N HIS A 198 9.55 -14.87 10.21
CA HIS A 198 9.97 -15.46 8.93
C HIS A 198 10.32 -16.94 9.06
N ASP A 199 9.83 -17.75 8.13
CA ASP A 199 10.15 -19.17 7.97
C ASP A 199 9.85 -19.59 6.54
N PHE A 200 10.91 -19.81 5.75
CA PHE A 200 10.77 -20.14 4.33
C PHE A 200 10.68 -21.64 4.07
N LYS A 201 10.53 -22.46 5.13
CA LYS A 201 10.48 -23.92 5.02
C LYS A 201 11.65 -24.47 4.20
N ASP A 202 12.83 -23.94 4.53
CA ASP A 202 14.15 -24.22 3.95
C ASP A 202 14.34 -23.76 2.50
N GLN A 203 13.40 -22.98 1.95
CA GLN A 203 13.62 -22.28 0.68
C GLN A 203 14.49 -21.03 0.84
N ARG A 204 15.13 -20.68 -0.27
CA ARG A 204 16.00 -19.50 -0.36
C ARG A 204 15.50 -18.53 -1.44
N PRO A 205 15.74 -17.23 -1.29
CA PRO A 205 15.45 -16.28 -2.36
C PRO A 205 16.31 -16.57 -3.59
N SER A 206 15.74 -16.31 -4.76
CA SER A 206 16.39 -16.50 -6.09
C SER A 206 16.42 -15.21 -6.92
N ALA A 207 15.98 -14.11 -6.32
CA ALA A 207 15.91 -12.76 -6.88
C ALA A 207 16.20 -11.75 -5.75
N PRO A 208 16.49 -10.48 -6.05
CA PRO A 208 16.74 -9.45 -5.05
C PRO A 208 15.56 -9.33 -4.07
N MET A 209 15.87 -9.23 -2.78
CA MET A 209 14.90 -9.00 -1.71
C MET A 209 14.83 -7.49 -1.38
N MET A 210 13.94 -7.10 -0.45
CA MET A 210 13.60 -5.71 -0.18
C MET A 210 14.80 -4.76 0.00
N ASP A 211 15.79 -5.14 0.81
CA ASP A 211 16.97 -4.30 1.07
C ASP A 211 17.95 -4.30 -0.12
N ASP A 212 17.99 -5.39 -0.90
CA ASP A 212 18.79 -5.49 -2.12
C ASP A 212 18.29 -4.54 -3.20
N ILE A 213 16.97 -4.50 -3.39
CA ILE A 213 16.30 -3.62 -4.36
C ILE A 213 16.64 -2.17 -4.02
N ALA A 214 16.40 -1.76 -2.76
CA ALA A 214 16.71 -0.41 -2.32
C ALA A 214 18.20 -0.07 -2.46
N ALA A 215 19.11 -1.01 -2.20
CA ALA A 215 20.55 -0.80 -2.36
C ALA A 215 20.98 -0.66 -3.82
N ALA A 216 20.48 -1.51 -4.71
CA ALA A 216 20.75 -1.43 -6.15
C ALA A 216 20.20 -0.12 -6.74
N GLN A 217 18.97 0.26 -6.36
CA GLN A 217 18.37 1.53 -6.78
C GLN A 217 19.11 2.75 -6.24
N ARG A 218 19.72 2.66 -5.06
CA ARG A 218 20.60 3.71 -4.55
C ARG A 218 21.87 3.87 -5.41
N LEU A 219 22.40 2.79 -5.97
CA LEU A 219 23.60 2.83 -6.81
C LEU A 219 23.31 3.29 -8.25
N TYR A 220 22.21 2.80 -8.83
CA TYR A 220 21.91 2.89 -10.27
C TYR A 220 20.61 3.65 -10.60
N GLY A 221 19.75 3.92 -9.63
CA GLY A 221 18.39 4.45 -9.84
C GLY A 221 17.37 3.33 -10.07
N ALA A 222 16.11 3.62 -9.77
CA ALA A 222 14.99 2.70 -9.93
C ALA A 222 14.56 2.53 -11.40
N ASN A 223 14.27 1.29 -11.80
CA ASN A 223 13.81 0.97 -13.15
C ASN A 223 12.28 0.93 -13.21
N HIS A 224 11.68 2.08 -13.51
CA HIS A 224 10.22 2.21 -13.69
C HIS A 224 9.71 1.76 -15.07
N GLN A 225 10.57 1.24 -15.95
CA GLN A 225 10.12 0.62 -17.21
C GLN A 225 9.72 -0.84 -17.00
N THR A 226 10.18 -1.45 -15.92
CA THR A 226 9.86 -2.82 -15.57
C THR A 226 8.41 -2.94 -15.16
N ARG A 227 7.65 -3.78 -15.88
CA ARG A 227 6.27 -4.16 -15.52
C ARG A 227 5.34 -2.96 -15.33
N ASN A 228 5.56 -1.86 -16.08
CA ASN A 228 4.82 -0.61 -15.94
C ASN A 228 3.38 -0.60 -16.53
N THR A 229 2.76 -1.77 -16.55
CA THR A 229 1.38 -2.04 -16.96
C THR A 229 0.82 -3.11 -16.03
N ASP A 230 -0.50 -3.32 -16.04
CA ASP A 230 -1.19 -4.32 -15.20
C ASP A 230 -0.46 -5.68 -15.12
N THR A 231 0.07 -5.97 -13.94
CA THR A 231 0.86 -7.16 -13.68
C THR A 231 0.19 -8.06 -12.66
N THR A 232 0.18 -9.36 -12.92
CA THR A 232 -0.23 -10.38 -11.94
C THR A 232 1.00 -11.13 -11.44
N TYR A 233 1.19 -11.16 -10.13
CA TYR A 233 2.21 -11.90 -9.39
C TYR A 233 1.60 -13.14 -8.73
N GLY A 234 2.34 -14.23 -8.64
CA GLY A 234 1.84 -15.49 -8.06
C GLY A 234 1.19 -16.40 -9.10
N PHE A 235 0.00 -16.93 -8.83
CA PHE A 235 -0.76 -17.71 -9.80
C PHE A 235 -1.16 -16.84 -10.99
N ASN A 236 -1.41 -17.45 -12.15
CA ASN A 236 -1.80 -16.75 -13.37
C ASN A 236 -0.85 -15.61 -13.78
N SER A 237 0.42 -15.67 -13.34
CA SER A 237 1.36 -14.57 -13.51
C SER A 237 1.68 -14.29 -14.98
N ASN A 238 1.74 -12.99 -15.31
CA ASN A 238 2.22 -12.47 -16.59
C ASN A 238 3.61 -11.80 -16.46
N THR A 239 4.32 -11.99 -15.34
CA THR A 239 5.62 -11.36 -15.08
C THR A 239 6.73 -11.84 -16.00
N GLU A 240 6.56 -13.00 -16.62
CA GLU A 240 7.62 -13.74 -17.33
C GLU A 240 8.86 -13.96 -16.44
N ARG A 241 8.69 -13.99 -15.12
CA ARG A 241 9.76 -14.26 -14.14
C ARG A 241 9.39 -15.49 -13.34
N GLU A 242 10.22 -16.52 -13.46
CA GLU A 242 10.01 -17.79 -12.78
C GLU A 242 9.92 -17.62 -11.26
N ALA A 243 10.75 -16.73 -10.67
CA ALA A 243 10.76 -16.48 -9.23
C ALA A 243 9.50 -15.78 -8.70
N LEU A 244 8.70 -15.17 -9.58
CA LEU A 244 7.49 -14.40 -9.25
C LEU A 244 6.20 -15.13 -9.66
N SER A 245 6.33 -16.35 -10.19
CA SER A 245 5.22 -17.14 -10.75
C SER A 245 4.96 -18.40 -9.93
N LEU A 246 3.69 -18.74 -9.75
CA LEU A 246 3.22 -19.97 -9.11
C LEU A 246 2.44 -20.82 -10.12
N LYS A 247 2.74 -22.11 -10.13
CA LYS A 247 2.17 -23.12 -11.03
C LYS A 247 1.36 -24.16 -10.27
N SER A 248 1.59 -24.33 -8.97
CA SER A 248 0.90 -25.32 -8.16
C SER A 248 0.73 -24.88 -6.70
N ALA A 249 -0.24 -25.50 -6.00
CA ALA A 249 -0.46 -25.32 -4.57
C ALA A 249 0.70 -25.80 -3.67
N THR A 250 1.71 -26.46 -4.25
CA THR A 250 2.91 -26.94 -3.53
C THR A 250 4.12 -26.04 -3.71
N ASP A 251 4.01 -25.03 -4.57
CA ASP A 251 5.07 -24.06 -4.81
C ASP A 251 5.30 -23.23 -3.54
N LYS A 252 6.54 -22.83 -3.31
CA LYS A 252 6.96 -22.11 -2.11
C LYS A 252 7.49 -20.73 -2.52
N PRO A 253 6.63 -19.70 -2.61
CA PRO A 253 7.04 -18.37 -3.06
C PRO A 253 8.04 -17.75 -2.07
N VAL A 254 9.16 -17.21 -2.59
CA VAL A 254 10.07 -16.35 -1.83
C VAL A 254 10.53 -15.23 -2.76
N PHE A 255 9.91 -14.06 -2.66
CA PHE A 255 10.23 -12.92 -3.53
C PHE A 255 9.85 -11.57 -2.92
N CYS A 256 10.45 -10.51 -3.45
CA CYS A 256 10.04 -9.13 -3.23
C CYS A 256 9.55 -8.54 -4.56
N VAL A 257 8.37 -7.91 -4.55
CA VAL A 257 7.79 -7.28 -5.73
C VAL A 257 8.46 -5.93 -5.97
N TRP A 258 8.99 -5.74 -7.17
CA TRP A 258 9.27 -4.44 -7.75
C TRP A 258 8.37 -4.26 -8.97
N ASP A 259 7.63 -3.17 -9.01
CA ASP A 259 6.74 -2.81 -10.11
C ASP A 259 6.90 -1.32 -10.45
N GLY A 260 6.90 -1.02 -11.75
CA GLY A 260 7.03 0.33 -12.31
C GLY A 260 5.71 1.09 -12.44
N GLY A 261 4.57 0.43 -12.31
CA GLY A 261 3.22 1.00 -12.33
C GLY A 261 2.22 0.12 -13.09
N GLY A 262 0.94 0.47 -13.04
CA GLY A 262 -0.14 -0.36 -13.58
C GLY A 262 -1.24 -0.51 -12.56
N VAL A 263 -2.17 -1.44 -12.80
CA VAL A 263 -3.10 -1.94 -11.79
C VAL A 263 -2.75 -3.41 -11.54
N ASP A 264 -2.05 -3.64 -10.44
CA ASP A 264 -1.34 -4.89 -10.20
C ASP A 264 -2.08 -5.80 -9.23
N THR A 265 -1.83 -7.10 -9.33
CA THR A 265 -2.52 -8.13 -8.58
C THR A 265 -1.56 -9.12 -7.95
N MET A 266 -1.68 -9.33 -6.64
CA MET A 266 -1.17 -10.51 -5.97
C MET A 266 -2.21 -11.63 -6.02
N ASP A 267 -1.98 -12.62 -6.88
CA ASP A 267 -2.86 -13.77 -7.02
C ASP A 267 -2.28 -14.98 -6.26
N PHE A 268 -2.86 -15.28 -5.11
CA PHE A 268 -2.53 -16.43 -4.29
C PHE A 268 -3.68 -17.44 -4.21
N SER A 269 -4.57 -17.42 -5.22
CA SER A 269 -5.84 -18.16 -5.18
C SER A 269 -5.72 -19.68 -5.25
N GLY A 270 -4.55 -20.19 -5.62
CA GLY A 270 -4.30 -21.64 -5.72
C GLY A 270 -3.92 -22.30 -4.39
N PHE A 271 -3.79 -21.54 -3.30
CA PHE A 271 -3.45 -22.08 -1.98
C PHE A 271 -4.69 -22.42 -1.13
N ALA A 272 -4.50 -23.33 -0.16
CA ALA A 272 -5.55 -23.76 0.78
C ALA A 272 -5.17 -23.49 2.25
N GLN A 273 -3.93 -23.07 2.49
CA GLN A 273 -3.43 -22.64 3.78
C GLN A 273 -3.97 -21.26 4.11
N ASP A 274 -4.20 -20.97 5.39
CA ASP A 274 -4.49 -19.60 5.86
C ASP A 274 -3.32 -18.67 5.52
N GLN A 275 -3.64 -17.54 4.88
CA GLN A 275 -2.67 -16.54 4.40
C GLN A 275 -2.84 -15.22 5.13
N ASN A 276 -1.76 -14.45 5.21
CA ASN A 276 -1.79 -13.06 5.62
C ASN A 276 -1.15 -12.22 4.51
N ILE A 277 -1.96 -11.47 3.77
CA ILE A 277 -1.57 -10.73 2.58
C ILE A 277 -1.69 -9.23 2.90
N ASP A 278 -0.60 -8.49 2.70
CA ASP A 278 -0.52 -7.06 2.99
C ASP A 278 -0.01 -6.32 1.74
N LEU A 279 -0.84 -5.42 1.20
CA LEU A 279 -0.54 -4.64 0.00
C LEU A 279 0.25 -3.35 0.26
N ASN A 280 0.60 -3.04 1.50
CA ASN A 280 1.41 -1.86 1.81
C ASN A 280 2.85 -2.04 1.32
N ALA A 281 3.46 -0.97 0.81
CA ALA A 281 4.88 -0.97 0.51
C ALA A 281 5.71 -1.25 1.78
N GLU A 282 6.83 -1.95 1.63
CA GLU A 282 7.72 -2.37 2.72
C GLU A 282 7.07 -3.34 3.74
N SER A 283 5.93 -3.94 3.39
CA SER A 283 5.28 -4.99 4.18
C SER A 283 5.81 -6.39 3.83
N PHE A 284 5.45 -7.36 4.67
CA PHE A 284 5.68 -8.79 4.45
C PHE A 284 4.37 -9.56 4.58
N SER A 285 4.19 -10.55 3.72
CA SER A 285 3.05 -11.44 3.67
C SER A 285 3.44 -12.90 3.97
N ASP A 286 2.52 -13.62 4.59
CA ASP A 286 2.57 -15.08 4.82
C ASP A 286 1.78 -15.79 3.72
N VAL A 287 2.47 -16.42 2.78
CA VAL A 287 1.85 -16.97 1.57
C VAL A 287 2.21 -18.45 1.38
N GLY A 288 1.23 -19.28 1.05
CA GLY A 288 1.45 -20.70 0.74
C GLY A 288 1.98 -21.55 1.90
N GLY A 289 1.65 -21.18 3.15
CA GLY A 289 2.10 -21.87 4.36
C GLY A 289 3.54 -21.55 4.80
N LEU A 290 4.20 -20.59 4.15
CA LEU A 290 5.43 -19.96 4.62
C LEU A 290 5.12 -18.74 5.49
N LYS A 291 6.14 -18.15 6.10
CA LYS A 291 6.02 -16.93 6.92
C LYS A 291 6.96 -15.82 6.43
N GLY A 292 6.42 -14.61 6.27
CA GLY A 292 7.13 -13.40 5.85
C GLY A 292 7.95 -13.56 4.56
N ASN A 293 7.42 -14.32 3.60
CA ASN A 293 8.15 -14.82 2.42
C ASN A 293 7.87 -14.03 1.13
N VAL A 294 6.76 -13.31 1.08
CA VAL A 294 6.45 -12.36 0.01
C VAL A 294 6.52 -10.95 0.58
N SER A 295 7.06 -10.00 -0.16
CA SER A 295 7.15 -8.59 0.26
C SER A 295 6.95 -7.63 -0.91
N ILE A 296 6.68 -6.37 -0.61
CA ILE A 296 6.55 -5.30 -1.59
C ILE A 296 7.70 -4.31 -1.38
N ALA A 297 8.45 -4.02 -2.43
CA ALA A 297 9.57 -3.08 -2.36
C ALA A 297 9.07 -1.66 -2.05
N LYS A 298 9.96 -0.87 -1.47
CA LYS A 298 9.70 0.54 -1.22
C LYS A 298 9.37 1.27 -2.52
N GLY A 299 8.30 2.07 -2.49
CA GLY A 299 7.88 2.89 -3.64
C GLY A 299 7.05 2.15 -4.69
N CYS A 300 6.68 0.89 -4.45
CA CYS A 300 5.69 0.17 -5.26
C CYS A 300 4.29 0.33 -4.67
N THR A 301 3.28 0.35 -5.55
CA THR A 301 1.87 0.25 -5.17
C THR A 301 1.33 -1.01 -5.83
N ILE A 302 0.57 -1.82 -5.08
CA ILE A 302 -0.13 -2.99 -5.60
C ILE A 302 -1.60 -2.83 -5.22
N GLU A 303 -2.49 -2.89 -6.22
CA GLU A 303 -3.88 -2.52 -6.04
C GLU A 303 -4.75 -3.70 -5.61
N ASN A 304 -4.45 -4.91 -6.07
CA ASN A 304 -5.37 -6.03 -5.91
C ASN A 304 -4.73 -7.23 -5.21
N ALA A 305 -5.56 -7.97 -4.47
CA ALA A 305 -5.17 -9.24 -3.85
C ALA A 305 -6.28 -10.28 -3.99
N MET A 306 -5.87 -11.52 -4.26
CA MET A 306 -6.72 -12.69 -4.23
C MET A 306 -6.15 -13.72 -3.25
N GLY A 307 -6.90 -13.98 -2.17
CA GLY A 307 -6.65 -15.09 -1.26
C GLY A 307 -7.10 -16.43 -1.88
N GLY A 308 -6.91 -17.49 -1.10
CA GLY A 308 -7.08 -18.89 -1.46
C GLY A 308 -8.37 -19.50 -0.93
N ALA A 309 -8.28 -20.77 -0.52
CA ALA A 309 -9.38 -21.51 0.12
C ALA A 309 -9.26 -21.59 1.66
N GLY A 310 -8.26 -20.91 2.23
CA GLY A 310 -7.97 -20.86 3.66
C GLY A 310 -8.81 -19.80 4.37
N ARG A 311 -8.53 -19.54 5.64
CA ARG A 311 -9.09 -18.38 6.36
C ARG A 311 -8.09 -17.23 6.30
N ASP A 312 -8.21 -16.43 5.25
CA ASP A 312 -7.19 -15.47 4.87
C ASP A 312 -7.43 -14.11 5.53
N THR A 313 -6.35 -13.39 5.78
CA THR A 313 -6.38 -11.98 6.17
C THR A 313 -5.78 -11.17 5.03
N LEU A 314 -6.56 -10.25 4.45
CA LEU A 314 -6.13 -9.36 3.37
C LEU A 314 -6.20 -7.92 3.86
N SER A 315 -5.06 -7.22 3.79
CA SER A 315 -4.97 -5.79 4.09
C SER A 315 -4.58 -5.03 2.82
N GLY A 316 -5.45 -4.12 2.39
CA GLY A 316 -5.15 -3.13 1.37
C GLY A 316 -4.18 -2.04 1.84
N ASN A 317 -4.05 -1.00 1.04
CA ASN A 317 -3.16 0.13 1.25
C ASN A 317 -3.95 1.45 1.06
N ASP A 318 -3.26 2.57 0.79
CA ASP A 318 -3.93 3.86 0.61
C ASP A 318 -4.55 4.04 -0.80
N ALA A 319 -4.29 3.12 -1.74
CA ALA A 319 -4.86 3.15 -3.08
C ALA A 319 -6.26 2.51 -3.09
N ALA A 320 -6.97 2.61 -4.22
CA ALA A 320 -8.24 1.91 -4.37
C ALA A 320 -7.99 0.41 -4.61
N ASN A 321 -8.31 -0.43 -3.63
CA ASN A 321 -8.00 -1.85 -3.69
C ASN A 321 -9.17 -2.70 -4.18
N ARG A 322 -8.86 -3.79 -4.89
CA ARG A 322 -9.82 -4.88 -5.14
C ARG A 322 -9.37 -6.13 -4.40
N LEU A 323 -10.13 -6.50 -3.38
CA LEU A 323 -9.80 -7.59 -2.47
C LEU A 323 -10.79 -8.73 -2.64
N LYS A 324 -10.28 -9.92 -2.89
CA LYS A 324 -11.05 -11.16 -2.95
C LYS A 324 -10.48 -12.13 -1.93
N GLY A 325 -11.21 -12.43 -0.87
CA GLY A 325 -10.80 -13.40 0.16
C GLY A 325 -10.60 -14.79 -0.43
N GLY A 326 -11.49 -15.19 -1.33
CA GLY A 326 -11.51 -16.53 -1.89
C GLY A 326 -12.56 -17.34 -1.14
N GLY A 327 -12.34 -18.63 -0.92
CA GLY A 327 -13.23 -19.41 -0.04
C GLY A 327 -12.63 -19.45 1.35
N GLY A 328 -13.46 -19.46 2.39
CA GLY A 328 -12.95 -19.32 3.74
C GLY A 328 -13.90 -18.54 4.62
N ALA A 329 -13.44 -18.17 5.81
CA ALA A 329 -14.06 -17.09 6.57
C ALA A 329 -12.98 -16.04 6.75
N ASP A 330 -12.92 -15.12 5.80
CA ASP A 330 -11.80 -14.22 5.60
C ASP A 330 -11.97 -12.92 6.37
N THR A 331 -10.86 -12.25 6.65
CA THR A 331 -10.83 -10.94 7.28
C THR A 331 -10.24 -9.94 6.28
N LEU A 332 -11.07 -8.99 5.85
CA LEU A 332 -10.71 -8.06 4.78
C LEU A 332 -10.64 -6.64 5.34
N ARG A 333 -9.57 -5.94 5.01
CA ARG A 333 -9.37 -4.52 5.33
C ARG A 333 -9.06 -3.77 4.04
N GLY A 334 -9.90 -2.82 3.69
CA GLY A 334 -9.69 -1.97 2.51
C GLY A 334 -8.50 -1.04 2.70
N GLY A 335 -8.39 -0.42 3.87
CA GLY A 335 -7.38 0.61 4.12
C GLY A 335 -7.88 2.00 3.74
N GLY A 336 -7.06 2.73 2.98
CA GLY A 336 -7.47 4.00 2.37
C GLY A 336 -8.13 3.76 1.01
N GLY A 337 -8.36 4.82 0.25
CA GLY A 337 -8.90 4.67 -1.10
C GLY A 337 -10.40 4.35 -1.16
N ALA A 338 -10.83 3.81 -2.30
CA ALA A 338 -12.22 3.44 -2.55
C ALA A 338 -12.28 1.98 -2.98
N ASP A 339 -12.55 1.11 -2.02
CA ASP A 339 -12.23 -0.30 -2.15
C ASP A 339 -13.40 -1.12 -2.69
N THR A 340 -13.08 -2.25 -3.31
CA THR A 340 -14.05 -3.23 -3.77
C THR A 340 -13.75 -4.60 -3.19
N PHE A 341 -14.66 -5.09 -2.36
CA PHE A 341 -14.64 -6.46 -1.83
C PHE A 341 -15.43 -7.37 -2.77
N VAL A 342 -14.75 -8.34 -3.37
CA VAL A 342 -15.26 -9.12 -4.52
C VAL A 342 -15.68 -10.52 -4.10
N TYR A 343 -16.89 -10.91 -4.50
CA TYR A 343 -17.47 -12.23 -4.30
C TYR A 343 -17.93 -12.82 -5.63
N ASP A 344 -17.13 -13.74 -6.18
CA ASP A 344 -17.39 -14.36 -7.47
C ASP A 344 -18.27 -15.60 -7.36
N LYS A 345 -18.35 -16.18 -6.15
CA LYS A 345 -19.10 -17.42 -5.90
C LYS A 345 -19.84 -17.37 -4.58
N ALA A 346 -20.88 -18.20 -4.45
CA ALA A 346 -21.54 -18.40 -3.16
C ALA A 346 -20.59 -19.00 -2.10
N SER A 347 -19.64 -19.83 -2.55
CA SER A 347 -18.62 -20.44 -1.69
C SER A 347 -17.59 -19.46 -1.15
N ASP A 348 -17.54 -18.24 -1.71
CA ASP A 348 -16.54 -17.26 -1.29
C ASP A 348 -16.85 -16.72 0.12
N SER A 349 -18.12 -16.73 0.54
CA SER A 349 -18.50 -16.30 1.90
C SER A 349 -19.84 -16.91 2.31
N THR A 350 -19.78 -18.12 2.84
CA THR A 350 -20.99 -18.89 3.18
C THR A 350 -21.60 -18.41 4.51
N PRO A 351 -22.88 -18.71 4.81
CA PRO A 351 -23.45 -18.38 6.12
C PRO A 351 -22.73 -18.99 7.32
N ASP A 352 -22.11 -20.17 7.14
CA ASP A 352 -21.35 -20.88 8.19
C ASP A 352 -19.92 -20.35 8.33
N GLN A 353 -19.36 -19.83 7.23
CA GLN A 353 -18.03 -19.24 7.14
C GLN A 353 -18.14 -17.87 6.45
N PRO A 354 -18.73 -16.86 7.11
CA PRO A 354 -18.89 -15.56 6.49
C PRO A 354 -17.63 -14.72 6.70
N ASP A 355 -17.26 -14.02 5.64
CA ASP A 355 -16.23 -12.99 5.68
C ASP A 355 -16.62 -11.83 6.58
N MET A 356 -15.58 -11.17 7.10
CA MET A 356 -15.67 -9.94 7.86
C MET A 356 -14.84 -8.85 7.20
N ILE A 357 -15.51 -7.80 6.72
CA ILE A 357 -14.88 -6.55 6.31
C ILE A 357 -14.72 -5.67 7.55
N GLU A 358 -13.49 -5.28 7.91
CA GLU A 358 -13.22 -4.66 9.21
C GLU A 358 -13.28 -3.12 9.23
N ASP A 359 -13.29 -2.47 8.07
CA ASP A 359 -13.17 -1.01 7.93
C ASP A 359 -14.07 -0.40 6.83
N PHE A 360 -15.17 -1.10 6.49
CA PHE A 360 -16.05 -0.69 5.41
C PHE A 360 -16.66 0.71 5.59
N THR A 361 -16.51 1.55 4.57
CA THR A 361 -17.01 2.92 4.53
C THR A 361 -18.11 3.06 3.47
N SER A 362 -19.37 3.02 3.92
CA SER A 362 -20.55 3.24 3.06
C SER A 362 -20.45 4.54 2.25
N GLY A 363 -20.84 4.48 0.98
CA GLY A 363 -20.73 5.59 0.02
C GLY A 363 -19.38 5.66 -0.70
N THR A 364 -18.31 5.11 -0.12
CA THR A 364 -16.98 5.01 -0.72
C THR A 364 -16.73 3.60 -1.23
N ASP A 365 -16.74 2.63 -0.33
CA ASP A 365 -16.43 1.24 -0.63
C ASP A 365 -17.61 0.52 -1.27
N LYS A 366 -17.29 -0.60 -1.91
CA LYS A 366 -18.24 -1.42 -2.64
C LYS A 366 -18.08 -2.90 -2.32
N ILE A 367 -19.21 -3.60 -2.27
CA ILE A 367 -19.28 -5.05 -2.22
C ILE A 367 -19.76 -5.51 -3.60
N ASP A 368 -18.90 -6.18 -4.36
CA ASP A 368 -19.24 -6.68 -5.70
C ASP A 368 -19.64 -8.15 -5.64
N VAL A 369 -20.92 -8.42 -5.89
CA VAL A 369 -21.52 -9.77 -5.92
C VAL A 369 -21.94 -10.19 -7.32
N SER A 370 -21.51 -9.44 -8.35
CA SER A 370 -21.89 -9.69 -9.75
C SER A 370 -21.45 -11.07 -10.23
N GLY A 371 -20.25 -11.51 -9.83
CA GLY A 371 -19.75 -12.85 -10.12
C GLY A 371 -20.61 -13.94 -9.47
N ALA A 372 -20.92 -13.82 -8.17
CA ALA A 372 -21.74 -14.80 -7.46
C ALA A 372 -23.15 -14.95 -8.04
N LEU A 373 -23.77 -13.84 -8.47
CA LEU A 373 -25.08 -13.87 -9.13
C LEU A 373 -25.00 -14.52 -10.51
N LYS A 374 -23.96 -14.20 -11.28
CA LYS A 374 -23.72 -14.81 -12.60
C LYS A 374 -23.52 -16.31 -12.48
N GLU A 375 -22.73 -16.78 -11.52
CA GLU A 375 -22.53 -18.22 -11.25
C GLU A 375 -23.85 -18.91 -10.89
N ALA A 376 -24.67 -18.27 -10.07
CA ALA A 376 -25.98 -18.78 -9.68
C ALA A 376 -27.07 -18.67 -10.77
N GLY A 377 -26.80 -18.00 -11.90
CA GLY A 377 -27.77 -17.76 -12.96
C GLY A 377 -28.86 -16.74 -12.59
N VAL A 378 -28.60 -15.89 -11.58
CA VAL A 378 -29.52 -14.85 -11.10
C VAL A 378 -29.32 -13.56 -11.90
N ARG A 379 -30.42 -12.97 -12.39
CA ARG A 379 -30.41 -11.80 -13.28
C ARG A 379 -30.74 -10.47 -12.60
N GLY A 380 -31.03 -10.48 -11.31
CA GLY A 380 -31.49 -9.30 -10.58
C GLY A 380 -31.24 -9.46 -9.09
N LEU A 381 -30.83 -8.36 -8.45
CA LEU A 381 -30.74 -8.26 -7.00
C LEU A 381 -31.89 -7.40 -6.46
N VAL A 382 -32.65 -7.92 -5.51
CA VAL A 382 -33.79 -7.22 -4.90
C VAL A 382 -33.60 -7.16 -3.39
N PHE A 383 -33.50 -5.95 -2.85
CA PHE A 383 -33.43 -5.76 -1.40
C PHE A 383 -34.81 -5.92 -0.76
N THR A 384 -34.90 -6.76 0.26
CA THR A 384 -36.13 -7.04 1.01
C THR A 384 -35.85 -7.07 2.51
N ASP A 385 -36.90 -6.92 3.34
CA ASP A 385 -36.76 -7.03 4.80
C ASP A 385 -36.54 -8.48 5.26
N ARG A 386 -36.95 -9.46 4.44
CA ARG A 386 -36.83 -10.90 4.68
C ARG A 386 -36.90 -11.69 3.38
N PHE A 387 -36.29 -12.87 3.36
CA PHE A 387 -36.43 -13.80 2.23
C PHE A 387 -37.86 -14.33 2.11
N THR A 388 -38.36 -14.40 0.88
CA THR A 388 -39.62 -15.03 0.49
C THR A 388 -39.40 -16.35 -0.26
N GLY A 389 -38.17 -16.63 -0.66
CA GLY A 389 -37.80 -17.80 -1.46
C GLY A 389 -37.65 -17.48 -2.94
N ARG A 390 -37.36 -16.24 -3.29
CA ARG A 390 -37.03 -15.86 -4.67
C ARG A 390 -35.53 -15.69 -4.80
N ALA A 391 -34.94 -16.34 -5.80
CA ALA A 391 -33.53 -16.18 -6.10
C ALA A 391 -33.21 -14.71 -6.44
N GLY A 392 -32.12 -14.20 -5.88
CA GLY A 392 -31.71 -12.80 -6.00
C GLY A 392 -32.28 -11.87 -4.94
N GLU A 393 -32.99 -12.38 -3.93
CA GLU A 393 -33.34 -11.57 -2.76
C GLU A 393 -32.11 -11.32 -1.88
N ALA A 394 -31.94 -10.08 -1.43
CA ALA A 394 -30.91 -9.64 -0.52
C ALA A 394 -31.52 -9.00 0.72
N VAL A 395 -30.99 -9.34 1.90
CA VAL A 395 -31.41 -8.78 3.18
C VAL A 395 -30.22 -8.10 3.83
N LEU A 396 -30.39 -6.84 4.18
CA LEU A 396 -29.43 -6.06 4.97
C LEU A 396 -29.91 -6.02 6.42
N LYS A 397 -28.99 -6.26 7.36
CA LYS A 397 -29.23 -6.07 8.79
C LYS A 397 -28.09 -5.29 9.39
N GLN A 398 -28.41 -4.47 10.40
CA GLN A 398 -27.44 -3.79 11.23
C GLN A 398 -27.75 -4.08 12.70
N ASP A 399 -26.72 -4.43 13.45
CA ASP A 399 -26.78 -4.54 14.90
C ASP A 399 -26.48 -3.17 15.51
N ALA A 400 -27.49 -2.54 16.10
CA ALA A 400 -27.37 -1.22 16.71
C ALA A 400 -26.43 -1.16 17.92
N ASN A 401 -26.14 -2.30 18.57
CA ASN A 401 -25.25 -2.34 19.74
C ASN A 401 -23.77 -2.43 19.34
N THR A 402 -23.49 -3.16 18.27
CA THR A 402 -22.11 -3.41 17.80
C THR A 402 -21.71 -2.54 16.61
N GLY A 403 -22.68 -1.94 15.92
CA GLY A 403 -22.49 -1.21 14.67
C GLY A 403 -22.22 -2.13 13.47
N GLN A 404 -22.19 -3.45 13.65
CA GLN A 404 -21.92 -4.40 12.58
C GLN A 404 -23.12 -4.54 11.65
N SER A 405 -22.84 -4.68 10.36
CA SER A 405 -23.85 -4.95 9.33
C SER A 405 -23.63 -6.31 8.68
N SER A 406 -24.67 -6.84 8.06
CA SER A 406 -24.59 -8.03 7.24
C SER A 406 -25.38 -7.87 5.94
N LEU A 407 -24.81 -8.32 4.83
CA LEU A 407 -25.47 -8.55 3.55
C LEU A 407 -25.66 -10.06 3.37
N ALA A 408 -26.91 -10.50 3.34
CA ALA A 408 -27.27 -11.90 3.11
C ALA A 408 -28.03 -12.01 1.77
N ILE A 409 -27.64 -12.95 0.90
CA ILE A 409 -28.25 -13.13 -0.43
C ILE A 409 -28.75 -14.57 -0.59
N ASP A 410 -30.02 -14.74 -0.94
CA ASP A 410 -30.61 -16.01 -1.38
C ASP A 410 -30.37 -16.18 -2.89
N LEU A 411 -29.32 -16.92 -3.24
CA LEU A 411 -28.91 -17.13 -4.63
C LEU A 411 -29.72 -18.26 -5.29
N LYS A 412 -30.36 -19.14 -4.51
CA LYS A 412 -31.04 -20.35 -5.02
C LYS A 412 -32.57 -20.26 -5.00
N GLY A 413 -33.13 -19.25 -4.33
CA GLY A 413 -34.58 -19.13 -4.13
C GLY A 413 -35.11 -20.15 -3.13
N THR A 414 -34.35 -20.45 -2.08
CA THR A 414 -34.73 -21.43 -1.06
C THR A 414 -35.33 -20.79 0.20
N GLY A 415 -35.34 -19.46 0.27
CA GLY A 415 -35.77 -18.70 1.45
C GLY A 415 -34.66 -18.59 2.50
N THR A 416 -33.43 -18.94 2.14
CA THR A 416 -32.26 -18.97 3.02
C THR A 416 -31.07 -18.37 2.30
N ALA A 417 -30.19 -17.69 3.03
CA ALA A 417 -28.98 -17.12 2.46
C ALA A 417 -28.04 -18.22 1.95
N ASN A 418 -27.38 -17.98 0.82
CA ASN A 418 -26.27 -18.79 0.31
C ASN A 418 -24.95 -18.05 0.36
N LEU A 419 -25.00 -16.73 0.36
CA LEU A 419 -23.86 -15.83 0.54
C LEU A 419 -24.18 -14.89 1.70
N LEU A 420 -23.24 -14.73 2.62
CA LEU A 420 -23.35 -13.85 3.79
C LEU A 420 -22.04 -13.11 3.97
N VAL A 421 -22.06 -11.78 3.85
CA VAL A 421 -20.92 -10.91 4.13
C VAL A 421 -21.22 -10.11 5.39
N LYS A 422 -20.26 -10.02 6.30
CA LYS A 422 -20.35 -9.15 7.49
C LYS A 422 -19.40 -7.98 7.35
N SER A 423 -19.74 -6.90 8.03
CA SER A 423 -18.94 -5.68 8.02
C SER A 423 -18.98 -4.95 9.35
N LYS A 424 -17.84 -4.40 9.75
CA LYS A 424 -17.74 -3.30 10.72
C LYS A 424 -17.92 -1.99 9.95
N GLY A 425 -19.18 -1.61 9.79
CA GLY A 425 -19.58 -0.49 8.95
C GLY A 425 -21.01 -0.69 8.50
N GLU A 426 -21.72 0.40 8.20
CA GLU A 426 -23.03 0.30 7.58
C GLU A 426 -22.89 -0.22 6.15
N ILE A 427 -23.74 -1.15 5.73
CA ILE A 427 -23.87 -1.51 4.31
C ILE A 427 -25.22 -0.98 3.82
N LYS A 428 -25.20 -0.12 2.81
CA LYS A 428 -26.41 0.35 2.13
C LYS A 428 -26.61 -0.37 0.80
N PRO A 429 -27.85 -0.43 0.26
CA PRO A 429 -28.09 -0.98 -1.07
C PRO A 429 -27.20 -0.36 -2.17
N ALA A 430 -26.91 0.95 -2.08
CA ALA A 430 -26.04 1.67 -3.02
C ALA A 430 -24.56 1.27 -2.96
N ASP A 431 -24.17 0.47 -1.97
CA ASP A 431 -22.81 -0.04 -1.82
C ASP A 431 -22.61 -1.41 -2.48
N VAL A 432 -23.70 -2.09 -2.86
CA VAL A 432 -23.65 -3.43 -3.46
C VAL A 432 -23.70 -3.32 -4.99
N ARG A 433 -22.68 -3.83 -5.67
CA ARG A 433 -22.60 -3.93 -7.14
C ARG A 433 -22.99 -5.33 -7.59
N TRP A 434 -23.78 -5.44 -8.65
CA TRP A 434 -24.30 -6.74 -9.11
C TRP A 434 -24.44 -6.90 -10.63
N ASP A 435 -24.35 -5.82 -11.41
CA ASP A 435 -24.43 -5.82 -12.89
C ASP A 435 -23.23 -5.12 -13.56
N GLY A 436 -22.19 -4.78 -12.78
CA GLY A 436 -21.09 -3.92 -13.24
C GLY A 436 -21.42 -2.42 -13.24
N GLN A 437 -22.61 -2.02 -12.80
CA GLN A 437 -22.99 -0.65 -12.46
C GLN A 437 -23.41 -0.56 -10.98
N ALA A 438 -23.34 0.65 -10.41
CA ALA A 438 -23.97 0.92 -9.12
C ALA A 438 -25.50 0.95 -9.33
N PRO A 439 -26.33 0.41 -8.42
CA PRO A 439 -27.77 0.52 -8.56
C PRO A 439 -28.18 2.00 -8.60
N GLU A 440 -29.02 2.37 -9.56
CA GLU A 440 -29.58 3.73 -9.63
C GLU A 440 -30.32 4.06 -8.33
N VAL A 441 -29.75 4.97 -7.55
CA VAL A 441 -30.47 5.62 -6.46
C VAL A 441 -31.38 6.65 -7.12
N SER A 442 -32.67 6.35 -7.24
CA SER A 442 -33.66 7.40 -7.45
C SER A 442 -33.53 8.39 -6.29
N PRO A 443 -33.15 9.66 -6.53
CA PRO A 443 -33.17 10.65 -5.47
C PRO A 443 -34.59 10.71 -4.92
N LEU A 444 -34.75 10.76 -3.60
CA LEU A 444 -36.01 11.22 -3.03
C LEU A 444 -36.38 12.52 -3.75
N PRO A 445 -37.66 12.70 -4.18
CA PRO A 445 -38.09 13.95 -4.79
C PRO A 445 -37.59 15.10 -3.92
N LYS A 446 -36.76 15.96 -4.51
CA LYS A 446 -36.34 17.21 -3.86
C LYS A 446 -37.63 17.87 -3.36
N PRO A 447 -37.75 18.24 -2.06
CA PRO A 447 -38.87 19.06 -1.62
C PRO A 447 -38.99 20.21 -2.61
N ALA A 448 -40.20 20.42 -3.14
CA ALA A 448 -40.44 21.47 -4.11
C ALA A 448 -39.76 22.76 -3.61
N PRO A 449 -38.99 23.47 -4.47
CA PRO A 449 -38.47 24.76 -4.09
C PRO A 449 -39.62 25.59 -3.52
N ALA A 450 -39.41 26.22 -2.37
CA ALA A 450 -40.36 27.21 -1.88
C ALA A 450 -40.68 28.17 -3.05
N PRO A 451 -41.95 28.50 -3.29
CA PRO A 451 -42.33 29.34 -4.42
C PRO A 451 -41.47 30.60 -4.40
N THR A 452 -40.83 30.88 -5.53
CA THR A 452 -40.06 32.11 -5.74
C THR A 452 -40.92 33.30 -5.30
N PRO A 453 -40.42 34.22 -4.45
CA PRO A 453 -41.14 35.45 -4.18
C PRO A 453 -41.51 36.10 -5.50
N ALA A 454 -42.78 36.51 -5.64
CA ALA A 454 -43.25 37.19 -6.83
C ALA A 454 -42.33 38.37 -7.16
N PRO A 455 -42.05 38.65 -8.44
CA PRO A 455 -41.27 39.81 -8.83
C PRO A 455 -41.83 41.07 -8.15
N VAL A 456 -40.95 41.85 -7.52
CA VAL A 456 -41.32 43.18 -7.02
C VAL A 456 -41.89 43.96 -8.21
N PRO A 457 -43.12 44.51 -8.11
CA PRO A 457 -43.70 45.31 -9.18
C PRO A 457 -42.76 46.46 -9.53
N ALA A 458 -42.59 46.72 -10.84
CA ALA A 458 -41.84 47.88 -11.31
C ALA A 458 -42.39 49.18 -10.65
N PRO A 459 -41.52 50.14 -10.30
CA PRO A 459 -41.97 51.40 -9.74
C PRO A 459 -42.96 52.07 -10.69
N ALA A 460 -44.09 52.54 -10.14
CA ALA A 460 -45.12 53.23 -10.89
C ALA A 460 -44.54 54.46 -11.61
N PRO A 461 -45.01 54.79 -12.83
CA PRO A 461 -44.59 55.98 -13.53
C PRO A 461 -44.93 57.23 -12.72
N THR A 462 -43.98 58.18 -12.68
CA THR A 462 -44.11 59.48 -12.02
C THR A 462 -45.38 60.20 -12.52
N PRO A 463 -46.23 60.75 -11.63
CA PRO A 463 -47.40 61.50 -12.05
C PRO A 463 -47.02 62.73 -12.88
N ALA A 464 -47.78 62.98 -13.95
CA ALA A 464 -47.65 64.20 -14.74
C ALA A 464 -47.95 65.46 -13.89
N PRO A 465 -47.31 66.61 -14.16
CA PRO A 465 -47.52 67.83 -13.39
C PRO A 465 -48.97 68.32 -13.50
N LEU A 466 -49.59 68.65 -12.37
CA LEU A 466 -50.87 69.36 -12.34
C LEU A 466 -50.66 70.84 -12.70
N PRO A 467 -51.59 71.47 -13.46
CA PRO A 467 -51.43 72.84 -13.94
C PRO A 467 -51.59 73.89 -12.83
N ASP A 468 -50.79 74.94 -12.94
CA ASP A 468 -50.70 76.08 -12.02
C ASP A 468 -52.06 76.74 -11.74
N LYS A 469 -52.42 76.84 -10.45
CA LYS A 469 -53.38 77.85 -9.98
C LYS A 469 -52.61 79.03 -9.40
N LYS A 470 -52.82 80.18 -10.04
CA LYS A 470 -52.36 81.51 -9.62
C LYS A 470 -52.71 81.81 -8.16
N GLN A 471 -51.76 82.49 -7.53
CA GLN A 471 -51.80 83.10 -6.20
C GLN A 471 -53.06 83.93 -5.96
N ASP A 472 -53.62 83.80 -4.75
CA ASP A 472 -54.22 84.94 -4.08
C ASP A 472 -53.51 85.16 -2.74
N SER A 473 -52.88 86.32 -2.67
CA SER A 473 -52.26 86.90 -1.49
C SER A 473 -53.32 87.65 -0.70
N THR A 474 -53.48 87.39 0.60
CA THR A 474 -53.60 88.43 1.64
C THR A 474 -53.74 87.86 3.06
N ALA A 475 -53.15 88.60 4.01
CA ALA A 475 -53.20 88.50 5.47
C ALA A 475 -52.42 87.33 6.11
N GLY A 476 -51.41 87.50 6.96
CA GLY A 476 -51.02 88.67 7.75
C GLY A 476 -51.16 88.38 9.24
N VAL A 477 -50.00 88.35 9.92
CA VAL A 477 -49.74 88.66 11.34
C VAL A 477 -49.86 87.51 12.38
N ILE A 478 -48.84 87.48 13.29
CA ILE A 478 -48.77 86.85 14.64
C ILE A 478 -48.33 85.36 14.59
N HIS A 479 -47.20 84.86 15.13
CA HIS A 479 -46.28 85.17 16.23
C HIS A 479 -44.99 84.31 16.06
N ILE A 480 -43.77 84.85 16.17
CA ILE A 480 -42.88 84.87 17.36
C ILE A 480 -41.95 83.64 17.56
N PHE A 481 -40.66 83.92 17.32
CA PHE A 481 -39.45 83.56 18.08
C PHE A 481 -38.70 82.22 17.91
N VAL A 482 -37.56 82.39 17.21
CA VAL A 482 -36.19 81.98 17.55
C VAL A 482 -35.80 80.51 17.38
N VAL A 483 -35.21 80.25 16.21
CA VAL A 483 -34.04 79.38 16.08
C VAL A 483 -32.93 80.22 15.46
N THR A 484 -32.10 80.84 16.29
CA THR A 484 -30.74 81.27 15.94
C THR A 484 -30.02 81.74 17.20
N LEU A 485 -29.14 80.90 17.73
CA LEU A 485 -28.02 81.17 18.65
C LEU A 485 -27.52 79.77 19.04
N LEU A 486 -26.29 79.30 18.84
CA LEU A 486 -25.05 79.85 18.29
C LEU A 486 -24.25 78.66 17.75
N ALA A 487 -23.73 78.81 16.54
CA ALA A 487 -22.38 78.35 16.27
C ALA A 487 -21.40 79.11 17.17
N ILE A 488 -20.23 78.53 17.42
CA ILE A 488 -19.07 79.08 18.16
C ILE A 488 -19.05 78.65 19.64
N PHE A 489 -18.32 77.57 19.91
CA PHE A 489 -17.03 77.69 20.59
C PHE A 489 -16.23 76.39 20.39
N SER A 490 -15.34 76.45 19.40
CA SER A 490 -14.13 75.62 19.40
C SER A 490 -13.24 76.02 20.59
N GLN A 491 -12.48 75.05 21.09
CA GLN A 491 -11.33 75.19 21.99
C GLN A 491 -11.63 75.53 23.47
N LEU A 492 -10.83 74.91 24.34
CA LEU A 492 -10.84 74.93 25.81
C LEU A 492 -11.85 73.98 26.49
N LEU A 493 -11.45 72.72 26.74
CA LEU A 493 -11.12 72.24 28.10
C LEU A 493 -10.62 70.78 28.10
N SER A 494 -9.62 70.47 27.28
CA SER A 494 -8.69 69.37 27.55
C SER A 494 -7.50 69.93 28.33
N LEU A 495 -7.72 70.37 29.56
CA LEU A 495 -6.71 70.72 30.56
C LEU A 495 -7.45 71.08 31.85
N LEU A 496 -6.93 70.59 32.98
CA LEU A 496 -7.45 70.65 34.36
C LEU A 496 -8.38 69.45 34.67
N THR A 497 -8.12 68.51 35.58
CA THR A 497 -7.20 68.40 36.73
C THR A 497 -7.33 66.93 37.18
N SER A 498 -6.27 66.12 37.17
CA SER A 498 -5.40 65.80 38.31
C SER A 498 -6.08 65.15 39.55
N SER A 499 -5.63 63.92 39.79
CA SER A 499 -5.13 63.41 41.09
C SER A 499 -6.08 62.78 42.11
N SER A 500 -5.50 61.73 42.73
CA SER A 500 -5.75 61.16 44.06
C SER A 500 -7.02 60.29 44.23
N GLY A 501 -7.00 59.15 44.92
CA GLY A 501 -5.99 58.63 45.84
C GLY A 501 -6.25 57.17 46.25
N GLN A 502 -5.26 56.64 46.97
CA GLN A 502 -5.10 55.29 47.52
C GLN A 502 -6.20 54.83 48.50
N ALA A 503 -6.37 53.50 48.63
CA ALA A 503 -6.41 52.75 49.91
C ALA A 503 -6.55 51.23 49.62
N SER A 504 -5.55 50.39 49.98
CA SER A 504 -5.49 49.54 51.19
C SER A 504 -6.23 48.20 51.04
N ALA A 505 -5.58 47.04 50.82
CA ALA A 505 -4.70 46.23 51.69
C ALA A 505 -5.42 45.20 52.59
N GLY A 506 -4.92 43.96 52.55
CA GLY A 506 -5.08 42.92 53.58
C GLY A 506 -5.32 41.53 52.99
N LYS A 507 -4.73 40.44 53.48
CA LYS A 507 -3.61 40.17 54.39
C LYS A 507 -3.34 38.65 54.27
N LYS A 508 -2.11 38.24 54.47
CA LYS A 508 -1.62 36.85 54.37
C LYS A 508 -1.60 36.18 55.76
N LEU A 509 -1.60 34.83 55.75
CA LEU A 509 -1.00 33.87 56.72
C LEU A 509 -1.87 33.42 57.93
N PRO A 510 -1.59 32.25 58.54
CA PRO A 510 -0.37 31.40 58.47
C PRO A 510 -0.39 30.26 57.43
#